data_AF-A0A0F9I6K8-F1
#
_entry.id   AF-A0A0F9I6K8-F1
#
_cell.length_a   1.000
_cell.length_b   1.000
_cell.length_c   1.000
_cell.angle_alpha   90.00
_cell.angle_beta   90.00
_cell.angle_gamma   90.00
#
_symmetry.space_group_name_H-M   'P 1'
#
loop_
_entity.id
_entity.type
_entity.pdbx_description
1 polymer ?
#
loop_
_entity_poly.entity_id
_entity_poly.type
_entity_poly.pdbx_seq_one_letter_code
_entity_poly.pdbx_strand_id
1 'polypeptide(L)'
;MPTYSVITIVDGQPTFEKPLNEILADLKAGGALKTLTPLEYHTDRQRRWYKGVALPALTANDENGETETWWDAEVKKLCNGLAYLKKETYFFEDIDGNRHGIGRLTTKGVSKRNMTNFIEEILSQAMIRG
;
A
#
# COMPACT_ATOMS: atom_id res chain seq x y z
N MET A 1 5.54 6.69 -7.42
CA MET A 1 4.73 7.73 -8.08
C MET A 1 5.05 9.06 -7.41
N PRO A 2 5.61 10.04 -8.12
CA PRO A 2 5.90 11.35 -7.54
C PRO A 2 4.60 11.98 -7.00
N THR A 3 4.70 12.69 -5.88
CA THR A 3 3.55 13.37 -5.25
C THR A 3 4.00 14.76 -4.86
N TYR A 4 3.27 15.77 -5.33
CA TYR A 4 3.58 17.18 -5.14
C TYR A 4 2.53 17.79 -4.21
N SER A 5 2.98 18.51 -3.18
CA SER A 5 2.08 19.16 -2.23
C SER A 5 1.52 20.45 -2.84
N VAL A 6 0.21 20.65 -2.67
CA VAL A 6 -0.42 21.95 -2.94
C VAL A 6 -0.12 22.87 -1.75
N ILE A 7 0.46 24.04 -2.00
CA ILE A 7 0.80 25.02 -0.96
C ILE A 7 -0.44 25.85 -0.63
N THR A 8 -1.09 26.39 -1.66
CA THR A 8 -2.23 27.27 -1.55
C THR A 8 -3.11 27.15 -2.81
N ILE A 9 -4.34 27.63 -2.73
CA ILE A 9 -5.25 27.74 -3.86
C ILE A 9 -5.48 29.23 -4.09
N VAL A 10 -5.03 29.74 -5.24
CA VAL A 10 -5.21 31.15 -5.66
C VAL A 10 -6.10 31.15 -6.89
N ASP A 11 -7.19 31.91 -6.84
CA ASP A 11 -8.19 32.00 -7.93
C ASP A 11 -8.71 30.62 -8.41
N GLY A 12 -8.86 29.67 -7.47
CA GLY A 12 -9.30 28.32 -7.77
C GLY A 12 -8.24 27.41 -8.41
N GLN A 13 -7.00 27.88 -8.54
CA GLN A 13 -5.88 27.12 -9.08
C GLN A 13 -4.91 26.68 -7.96
N PRO A 14 -4.48 25.41 -7.91
CA PRO A 14 -3.49 24.95 -6.95
C PRO A 14 -2.11 25.50 -7.28
N THR A 15 -1.41 26.01 -6.28
CA THR A 15 0.00 26.41 -6.38
C THR A 15 0.90 25.34 -5.77
N PHE A 16 2.09 25.17 -6.35
CA PHE A 16 3.07 24.17 -5.97
C PHE A 16 4.42 24.82 -5.70
N GLU A 17 5.31 24.13 -4.99
CA GLU A 17 6.69 24.59 -4.75
C GLU A 17 7.50 24.66 -6.05
N LYS A 18 7.15 23.81 -7.02
CA LYS A 18 7.80 23.74 -8.33
C LYS A 18 6.89 24.26 -9.43
N PRO A 19 7.45 24.86 -10.48
CA PRO A 19 6.72 25.17 -11.70
C PRO A 19 5.98 23.94 -12.28
N LEU A 20 4.78 24.15 -12.82
CA LEU A 20 3.93 23.05 -13.31
C LEU A 20 4.59 22.26 -14.45
N ASN A 21 5.36 22.91 -15.32
CA ASN A 21 6.13 22.25 -16.39
C ASN A 21 7.16 21.26 -15.85
N GLU A 22 7.83 21.55 -14.73
CA GLU A 22 8.75 20.61 -14.09
C GLU A 22 7.99 19.41 -13.50
N ILE A 23 6.85 19.68 -12.84
CA ILE A 23 5.98 18.64 -12.31
C ILE A 23 5.51 17.70 -13.43
N LEU A 24 5.08 18.26 -14.57
CA LEU A 24 4.61 17.48 -15.71
C LEU A 24 5.72 16.69 -16.39
N ALA A 25 6.97 17.17 -16.38
CA ALA A 25 8.11 16.46 -16.94
C ALA A 25 8.46 15.17 -16.15
N ASP A 26 8.24 15.18 -14.84
CA ASP A 26 8.45 14.01 -13.97
C ASP A 26 7.32 12.96 -14.10
N LEU A 27 6.22 13.30 -14.77
CA LEU A 27 5.05 12.42 -14.92
C LEU A 27 5.14 11.56 -16.18
N LYS A 28 4.65 10.32 -16.06
CA LYS A 28 4.56 9.41 -17.20
C LYS A 28 3.54 9.93 -18.20
N ALA A 29 3.97 10.12 -19.46
CA ALA A 29 3.09 10.50 -20.56
C ALA A 29 1.90 9.52 -20.68
N GLY A 30 0.68 10.07 -20.80
CA GLY A 30 -0.57 9.30 -20.81
C GLY A 30 -1.05 8.83 -19.43
N GLY A 31 -0.38 9.22 -18.35
CA GLY A 31 -0.81 8.93 -16.98
C GLY A 31 -1.94 9.85 -16.50
N ALA A 32 -2.76 9.34 -15.57
CA ALA A 32 -3.79 10.13 -14.90
C ALA A 32 -3.24 10.84 -13.66
N LEU A 33 -3.65 12.09 -13.46
CA LEU A 33 -3.44 12.83 -12.22
C LEU A 33 -4.53 12.47 -11.21
N LYS A 34 -4.14 12.22 -9.96
CA LYS A 34 -5.08 11.99 -8.85
C LYS A 34 -4.82 12.99 -7.74
N THR A 35 -5.85 13.75 -7.38
CA THR A 35 -5.86 14.57 -6.17
C THR A 35 -6.09 13.67 -4.95
N LEU A 36 -5.32 13.89 -3.89
CA LEU A 36 -5.45 13.17 -2.63
C LEU A 36 -5.81 14.15 -1.54
N THR A 37 -6.83 13.82 -0.75
CA THR A 37 -7.05 14.48 0.54
C THR A 37 -5.88 14.18 1.50
N PRO A 38 -5.66 14.98 2.56
CA PRO A 38 -4.61 14.71 3.53
C PRO A 38 -4.68 13.28 4.11
N LEU A 39 -5.88 12.78 4.39
CA LEU A 39 -6.08 11.44 4.91
C LEU A 39 -5.70 10.35 3.89
N GLU A 40 -6.10 10.52 2.63
CA GLU A 40 -5.73 9.62 1.55
C GLU A 40 -4.22 9.62 1.30
N TYR A 41 -3.57 10.78 1.39
CA TYR A 41 -2.13 10.89 1.25
C TYR A 41 -1.37 10.09 2.32
N HIS A 42 -1.78 10.21 3.59
CA HIS A 42 -1.16 9.43 4.67
C HIS A 42 -1.35 7.93 4.49
N THR A 43 -2.58 7.49 4.20
CA THR A 43 -2.86 6.06 3.97
C THR A 43 -2.11 5.52 2.75
N ASP A 44 -1.95 6.33 1.69
CA ASP A 44 -1.17 5.96 0.52
C ASP A 44 0.32 5.81 0.84
N ARG A 45 0.88 6.75 1.62
CA ARG A 45 2.27 6.64 2.10
C ARG A 45 2.49 5.38 2.93
N GLN A 46 1.57 5.05 3.83
CA GLN A 46 1.64 3.81 4.62
C GLN A 46 1.64 2.56 3.73
N ARG A 47 0.77 2.51 2.72
CA ARG A 47 0.75 1.40 1.75
C ARG A 47 2.04 1.31 0.93
N ARG A 48 2.58 2.45 0.50
CA ARG A 48 3.85 2.50 -0.25
C ARG A 48 5.03 2.08 0.61
N TRP A 49 5.06 2.47 1.87
CA TRP A 49 6.08 1.98 2.80
C TRP A 49 6.00 0.46 2.92
N TYR A 50 4.80 -0.08 3.16
CA TYR A 50 4.63 -1.53 3.28
C TYR A 50 5.07 -2.29 2.02
N LYS A 51 4.58 -1.90 0.84
CA LYS A 51 4.87 -2.60 -0.43
C LYS A 51 6.22 -2.27 -1.05
N GLY A 52 6.73 -1.07 -0.82
CA GLY A 52 7.93 -0.56 -1.47
C GLY A 52 9.17 -0.55 -0.59
N VAL A 53 9.01 -0.76 0.72
CA VAL A 53 10.12 -0.79 1.68
C VAL A 53 10.10 -2.09 2.47
N ALA A 54 9.02 -2.36 3.21
CA ALA A 54 8.98 -3.51 4.12
C ALA A 54 9.04 -4.86 3.38
N LEU A 55 8.16 -5.11 2.41
CA LEU A 55 8.14 -6.38 1.68
C LEU A 55 9.41 -6.62 0.85
N PRO A 56 9.94 -5.64 0.09
CA PRO A 56 11.20 -5.83 -0.63
C PRO A 56 12.38 -6.08 0.32
N ALA A 57 12.43 -5.41 1.48
CA ALA A 57 13.49 -5.65 2.46
C ALA A 57 13.42 -7.07 3.03
N LEU A 58 12.24 -7.60 3.33
CA LEU A 58 12.08 -8.98 3.77
C LEU A 58 12.50 -9.98 2.69
N THR A 59 12.07 -9.75 1.44
CA THR A 59 12.41 -10.61 0.31
C THR A 59 13.92 -10.63 0.04
N ALA A 60 14.59 -9.48 0.14
CA ALA A 60 16.02 -9.36 -0.10
C ALA A 60 16.90 -10.00 0.99
N ASN A 61 16.39 -10.10 2.22
CA ASN A 61 17.10 -10.70 3.36
C ASN A 61 16.66 -12.15 3.64
N ASP A 62 15.79 -12.73 2.81
CA ASP A 62 15.33 -14.09 3.03
C ASP A 62 16.31 -15.11 2.46
N GLU A 63 16.88 -15.93 3.34
CA GLU A 63 17.84 -16.99 2.98
C GLU A 63 17.18 -18.16 2.26
N ASN A 64 15.85 -18.32 2.39
CA ASN A 64 15.09 -19.42 1.78
C ASN A 64 14.63 -19.12 0.34
N GLY A 65 14.80 -17.88 -0.14
CA GLY A 65 14.43 -17.49 -1.50
C GLY A 65 12.92 -17.36 -1.73
N GLU A 66 12.14 -17.10 -0.68
CA GLU A 66 10.69 -16.90 -0.74
C GLU A 66 10.32 -15.62 -1.49
N THR A 67 9.13 -15.65 -2.10
CA THR A 67 8.66 -14.54 -2.94
C THR A 67 8.04 -13.41 -2.12
N GLU A 68 7.97 -12.21 -2.71
CA GLU A 68 7.24 -11.08 -2.13
C GLU A 68 5.77 -11.42 -1.81
N THR A 69 5.14 -12.27 -2.63
CA THR A 69 3.75 -12.70 -2.41
C THR A 69 3.63 -13.62 -1.19
N TRP A 70 4.63 -14.46 -0.97
CA TRP A 70 4.70 -15.30 0.23
C TRP A 70 4.88 -14.43 1.48
N TRP A 71 5.82 -13.49 1.46
CA TRP A 71 6.03 -12.54 2.57
C TRP A 71 4.81 -11.64 2.82
N ASP A 72 4.08 -11.22 1.77
CA ASP A 72 2.81 -10.50 1.90
C ASP A 72 1.76 -11.32 2.68
N ALA A 73 1.71 -12.64 2.47
CA ALA A 73 0.80 -13.52 3.21
C ALA A 73 1.29 -13.75 4.64
N GLU A 74 2.57 -14.07 4.82
CA GLU A 74 3.14 -14.44 6.11
C GLU A 74 3.16 -13.24 7.07
N VAL A 75 3.55 -12.05 6.61
CA VAL A 75 3.49 -10.83 7.43
C VAL A 75 2.07 -10.55 7.90
N LYS A 76 1.07 -10.69 7.03
CA LYS A 76 -0.33 -10.46 7.41
C LYS A 76 -0.83 -11.50 8.42
N LYS A 77 -0.32 -12.73 8.36
CA LYS A 77 -0.65 -13.76 9.34
C LYS A 77 0.02 -13.48 10.68
N LEU A 78 1.32 -13.18 10.69
CA LEU A 78 2.10 -12.93 11.90
C LEU A 78 1.73 -11.63 12.61
N CYS A 79 1.39 -10.59 11.85
CA CYS A 79 1.13 -9.24 12.37
C CYS A 79 -0.37 -8.94 12.51
N ASN A 80 -1.13 -9.94 12.95
CA ASN A 80 -2.57 -9.83 13.23
C ASN A 80 -3.39 -9.14 12.11
N GLY A 81 -3.06 -9.42 10.85
CA GLY A 81 -3.65 -8.75 9.70
C GLY A 81 -5.16 -8.95 9.58
N LEU A 82 -5.72 -10.03 10.14
CA LEU A 82 -7.18 -10.23 10.20
C LEU A 82 -7.89 -9.14 11.01
N ALA A 83 -7.26 -8.59 12.04
CA ALA A 83 -7.84 -7.54 12.88
C ALA A 83 -7.81 -6.16 12.21
N TYR A 84 -6.80 -5.91 11.39
CA TYR A 84 -6.52 -4.57 10.86
C TYR A 84 -6.85 -4.41 9.38
N LEU A 85 -6.70 -5.46 8.57
CA LEU A 85 -6.84 -5.40 7.13
C LEU A 85 -8.23 -5.81 6.65
N LYS A 86 -8.57 -5.37 5.44
CA LYS A 86 -9.84 -5.71 4.82
C LYS A 86 -9.73 -7.09 4.17
N LYS A 87 -10.71 -7.97 4.41
CA LYS A 87 -10.85 -9.24 3.69
C LYS A 87 -11.57 -9.00 2.36
N GLU A 88 -10.94 -9.42 1.27
CA GLU A 88 -11.55 -9.51 -0.06
C GLU A 88 -11.66 -10.98 -0.43
N THR A 89 -12.80 -11.39 -0.99
CA THR A 89 -13.00 -12.77 -1.45
C THR A 89 -13.03 -12.75 -2.97
N TYR A 90 -12.12 -13.50 -3.58
CA TYR A 90 -12.07 -13.70 -5.02
C TYR A 90 -12.76 -15.02 -5.32
N PHE A 91 -13.74 -14.97 -6.21
CA PHE A 91 -14.44 -16.17 -6.66
C PHE A 91 -13.86 -16.62 -7.99
N PHE A 92 -13.55 -17.89 -8.10
CA PHE A 92 -13.19 -18.53 -9.35
C PHE A 92 -14.03 -19.78 -9.54
N GLU A 93 -14.20 -20.16 -10.79
CA GLU A 93 -14.88 -21.38 -11.20
C GLU A 93 -13.82 -22.43 -11.50
N ASP A 94 -13.97 -23.63 -10.95
CA ASP A 94 -13.10 -24.75 -11.31
C ASP A 94 -13.52 -25.38 -12.65
N ILE A 95 -12.76 -26.38 -13.08
CA ILE A 95 -12.98 -27.09 -14.36
C ILE A 95 -14.32 -27.86 -14.34
N ASP A 96 -14.85 -28.15 -13.15
CA ASP A 96 -16.09 -28.89 -12.92
C ASP A 96 -17.30 -27.95 -12.72
N GLY A 97 -17.14 -26.63 -12.89
CA GLY A 97 -18.19 -25.63 -12.75
C GLY A 97 -18.53 -25.24 -11.31
N ASN A 98 -17.75 -25.67 -10.31
CA ASN A 98 -17.95 -25.28 -8.92
C ASN A 98 -17.30 -23.94 -8.63
N ARG A 99 -18.02 -23.11 -7.86
CA ARG A 99 -17.56 -21.78 -7.46
C ARG A 99 -16.81 -21.84 -6.13
N HIS A 100 -15.51 -21.55 -6.18
CA HIS A 100 -14.63 -21.49 -5.01
C HIS A 100 -14.33 -20.04 -4.63
N GLY A 101 -14.25 -19.77 -3.32
CA GLY A 101 -13.89 -18.46 -2.79
C GLY A 101 -12.55 -18.48 -2.06
N ILE A 102 -11.56 -17.73 -2.55
CA ILE A 102 -10.31 -17.49 -1.83
C ILE A 102 -10.37 -16.12 -1.14
N GLY A 103 -10.24 -16.13 0.18
CA GLY A 103 -10.11 -14.91 0.98
C GLY A 103 -8.68 -14.40 1.02
N ARG A 104 -8.46 -13.16 0.58
CA ARG A 104 -7.19 -12.44 0.70
C ARG A 104 -7.34 -11.19 1.55
N LEU A 105 -6.36 -10.91 2.39
CA LEU A 105 -6.28 -9.64 3.12
C LEU A 105 -5.64 -8.56 2.24
N THR A 106 -6.30 -7.41 2.15
CA THR A 106 -5.87 -6.26 1.35
C THR A 106 -5.59 -5.04 2.23
N THR A 107 -4.59 -4.25 1.82
CA THR A 107 -4.31 -2.92 2.39
C THR A 107 -5.12 -1.82 1.67
N LYS A 108 -5.80 -2.16 0.56
CA LYS A 108 -6.61 -1.22 -0.21
C LYS A 108 -7.91 -0.91 0.54
N GLY A 109 -8.22 0.38 0.67
CA GLY A 109 -9.44 0.83 1.35
C GLY A 109 -9.43 0.61 2.87
N VAL A 110 -8.26 0.32 3.47
CA VAL A 110 -8.09 0.26 4.92
C VAL A 110 -7.95 1.69 5.47
N SER A 111 -8.56 1.95 6.63
CA SER A 111 -8.50 3.25 7.29
C SER A 111 -7.09 3.60 7.76
N LYS A 112 -6.78 4.90 7.95
CA LYS A 112 -5.49 5.34 8.50
C LYS A 112 -5.18 4.67 9.82
N ARG A 113 -6.15 4.64 10.74
CA ARG A 113 -5.98 4.02 12.06
C ARG A 113 -5.59 2.56 11.94
N ASN A 114 -6.31 1.78 11.13
CA ASN A 114 -6.01 0.36 10.99
C ASN A 114 -4.68 0.12 10.25
N MET A 115 -4.35 0.93 9.24
CA MET A 115 -3.03 0.86 8.59
C MET A 115 -1.90 1.21 9.56
N THR A 116 -2.09 2.21 10.44
CA THR A 116 -1.12 2.54 11.50
C THR A 116 -0.94 1.35 12.42
N ASN A 117 -2.01 0.79 12.97
CA ASN A 117 -1.94 -0.35 13.88
C ASN A 117 -1.26 -1.56 13.23
N PHE A 118 -1.54 -1.83 11.95
CA PHE A 118 -0.89 -2.92 11.22
C PHE A 118 0.62 -2.68 11.07
N ILE A 119 1.04 -1.44 10.76
CA ILE A 119 2.46 -1.10 10.67
C ILE A 119 3.15 -1.21 12.03
N GLU A 120 2.52 -0.72 13.10
CA GLU A 120 3.03 -0.84 14.46
C GLU A 120 3.19 -2.31 14.88
N GLU A 121 2.26 -3.18 14.51
CA GLU A 121 2.38 -4.62 14.75
C GLU A 121 3.56 -5.21 13.97
N ILE A 122 3.76 -4.84 12.70
CA ILE A 122 4.93 -5.27 11.92
C ILE A 122 6.23 -4.87 12.63
N LEU A 123 6.34 -3.62 13.05
CA LEU A 123 7.53 -3.11 13.74
C LEU A 123 7.73 -3.80 15.09
N SER A 124 6.65 -4.10 15.80
CA SER A 124 6.68 -4.82 17.07
C SER A 124 7.17 -6.26 16.88
N GLN A 125 6.66 -6.97 15.88
CA GLN A 125 7.11 -8.32 15.56
C GLN A 125 8.57 -8.35 15.11
N ALA A 126 9.02 -7.37 14.34
CA ALA A 126 10.42 -7.23 13.95
C ALA A 126 11.35 -7.07 15.17
N MET A 127 10.96 -6.24 16.16
CA MET A 127 11.76 -6.10 17.39
C MET A 127 11.84 -7.39 18.22
N ILE A 128 10.80 -8.22 18.19
CA ILE A 128 10.76 -9.49 18.93
C ILE A 128 11.56 -10.58 18.22
N ARG A 129 11.54 -10.58 16.88
CA ARG A 129 12.06 -11.69 16.07
C ARG A 129 13.45 -11.45 15.50
N GLY A 130 13.94 -10.21 15.53
CA GLY A 130 15.23 -9.82 14.94
C GLY A 130 15.13 -9.69 13.42
#